data_AF-A0A930MWI6-F1
#
_entry.id   AF-A0A930MWI6-F1
#
_cell.length_a   1.000
_cell.length_b   1.000
_cell.length_c   1.000
_cell.angle_alpha   90.00
_cell.angle_beta   90.00
_cell.angle_gamma   90.00
#
_symmetry.space_group_name_H-M   'P 1'
#
loop_
_entity.id
_entity.type
_entity.pdbx_description
1 polymer ?
#
loop_
_entity_poly.entity_id
_entity_poly.type
_entity_poly.pdbx_seq_one_letter_code
_entity_poly.pdbx_strand_id
1 'polypeptide(L)'
;MSDINQRIESEQEVQNYIDKLQYALSRGAKIIFQIDRHVDQKRDERHTNRFTVSDLFPDENPVDALRRELQLLHVGEYIHTVKDLRFRQRSEMRVFGRRYHESSDVYIKIRVELLSATGNHTAFVMSFHYAEISFAAEIFPYRK
;
A
#
# COMPACT_ATOMS: atom_id res chain seq x y z
N MET A 1 3.37 18.35 -6.52
CA MET A 1 2.82 18.71 -5.19
C MET A 1 3.92 18.43 -4.19
N SER A 2 4.34 19.43 -3.41
CA SER A 2 5.56 19.40 -2.61
C SER A 2 5.58 18.26 -1.58
N ASP A 3 6.50 17.32 -1.77
CA ASP A 3 6.79 16.16 -0.92
C ASP A 3 7.47 16.54 0.41
N ILE A 4 6.79 17.37 1.21
CA ILE A 4 7.39 17.95 2.44
C ILE A 4 7.28 17.00 3.66
N ASN A 5 6.63 15.84 3.57
CA ASN A 5 6.52 14.90 4.70
C ASN A 5 6.79 13.46 4.30
N GLN A 6 7.87 13.25 3.53
CA GLN A 6 8.38 11.93 3.26
C GLN A 6 9.63 11.68 4.10
N ARG A 7 9.79 10.46 4.61
CA ARG A 7 11.02 10.02 5.26
C ARG A 7 11.35 8.58 4.91
N ILE A 8 12.64 8.26 4.92
CA ILE A 8 13.13 6.89 4.84
C ILE A 8 13.29 6.37 6.27
N GLU A 9 12.46 5.39 6.64
CA GLU A 9 12.63 4.61 7.88
C GLU A 9 13.73 3.59 7.68
N SER A 10 14.41 3.18 8.76
CA SER A 10 15.42 2.12 8.73
C SER A 10 14.85 0.77 8.27
N GLU A 11 15.71 -0.10 7.71
CA GLU A 11 15.30 -1.44 7.25
C GLU A 11 14.58 -2.23 8.35
N GLN A 12 15.07 -2.14 9.60
CA GLN A 12 14.47 -2.80 10.76
C GLN A 12 13.09 -2.23 11.13
N GLU A 13 12.89 -0.90 11.05
CA GLU A 13 11.58 -0.28 11.29
C GLU A 13 10.55 -0.76 10.26
N VAL A 14 10.95 -0.83 9.00
CA VAL A 14 10.10 -1.30 7.90
C VAL A 14 9.79 -2.79 8.06
N GLN A 15 10.80 -3.61 8.38
CA GLN A 15 10.60 -5.05 8.62
C GLN A 15 9.62 -5.28 9.78
N ASN A 16 9.81 -4.57 10.90
CA ASN A 16 8.90 -4.66 12.05
C ASN A 16 7.47 -4.24 11.69
N TYR A 17 7.29 -3.25 10.80
CA TYR A 17 5.98 -2.86 10.30
C TYR A 17 5.35 -3.96 9.44
N ILE A 18 6.11 -4.54 8.52
CA ILE A 18 5.68 -5.66 7.67
C ILE A 18 5.27 -6.86 8.52
N ASP A 19 6.09 -7.27 9.49
CA ASP A 19 5.80 -8.41 10.36
C ASP A 19 4.49 -8.22 11.14
N LYS A 20 4.27 -7.02 11.67
CA LYS A 20 3.03 -6.65 12.37
C LYS A 20 1.83 -6.67 11.43
N LEU A 21 1.97 -6.17 10.20
CA LEU A 21 0.93 -6.20 9.18
C LEU A 21 0.57 -7.65 8.82
N GLN A 22 1.57 -8.46 8.47
CA GLN A 22 1.39 -9.87 8.11
C GLN A 22 0.73 -10.67 9.24
N TYR A 23 1.20 -10.47 10.48
CA TYR A 23 0.59 -11.06 11.66
C TYR A 23 -0.87 -10.62 11.83
N ALA A 24 -1.16 -9.32 11.76
CA ALA A 24 -2.53 -8.82 11.90
C ALA A 24 -3.44 -9.42 10.82
N LEU A 25 -3.00 -9.48 9.57
CA LEU A 25 -3.77 -10.06 8.46
C LEU A 25 -4.01 -11.56 8.63
N SER A 26 -3.02 -12.32 9.12
CA SER A 26 -3.18 -13.76 9.40
C SER A 26 -4.14 -14.04 10.57
N ARG A 27 -4.32 -13.06 11.46
CA ARG A 27 -5.29 -13.11 12.57
C ARG A 27 -6.65 -12.50 12.23
N GLY A 28 -6.92 -12.23 10.94
CA GLY A 28 -8.23 -11.77 10.48
C GLY A 28 -8.44 -10.26 10.57
N ALA A 29 -7.37 -9.46 10.58
CA ALA A 29 -7.51 -8.00 10.48
C ALA A 29 -8.35 -7.60 9.27
N LYS A 30 -9.19 -6.57 9.49
CA LYS A 30 -10.05 -6.03 8.43
C LYS A 30 -9.19 -5.24 7.46
N ILE A 31 -9.43 -5.45 6.17
CA ILE A 31 -8.91 -4.56 5.13
C ILE A 31 -10.02 -3.59 4.74
N ILE A 32 -9.70 -2.30 4.76
CA ILE A 32 -10.54 -1.25 4.18
C ILE A 32 -9.81 -0.76 2.95
N PHE A 33 -10.33 -1.13 1.78
CA PHE A 33 -9.79 -0.73 0.50
C PHE A 33 -10.66 0.36 -0.12
N GLN A 34 -10.04 1.48 -0.46
CA GLN A 34 -10.71 2.57 -1.14
C GLN A 34 -10.67 2.33 -2.65
N ILE A 35 -11.63 1.55 -3.17
CA ILE A 35 -11.67 1.18 -4.60
C ILE A 35 -11.91 2.38 -5.52
N ASP A 36 -12.85 3.25 -5.15
CA ASP A 36 -13.15 4.50 -5.86
C ASP A 36 -12.66 5.69 -5.04
N ARG A 37 -11.90 6.57 -5.68
CA ARG A 37 -11.42 7.80 -5.06
C ARG A 37 -11.91 8.97 -5.87
N HIS A 38 -12.44 9.98 -5.19
CA HIS A 38 -12.87 11.21 -5.85
C HIS A 38 -11.71 11.90 -6.62
N VAL A 39 -10.47 11.71 -6.17
CA VAL A 39 -9.28 12.25 -6.85
C VAL A 39 -9.00 11.58 -8.20
N ASP A 40 -9.56 10.39 -8.46
CA ASP A 40 -9.32 9.62 -9.67
C ASP A 40 -10.28 10.03 -10.82
N GLN A 41 -11.28 10.89 -10.59
CA GLN A 41 -12.29 11.28 -11.59
C GLN A 41 -11.73 11.90 -12.87
N LYS A 42 -10.51 12.44 -12.83
CA LYS A 42 -9.81 13.04 -13.98
C LYS A 42 -8.54 12.28 -14.37
N ARG A 43 -8.29 11.15 -13.72
CA ARG A 43 -7.10 10.32 -13.96
C ARG A 43 -7.41 9.34 -15.09
N ASP A 44 -6.38 8.93 -15.82
CA ASP A 44 -6.50 7.78 -16.71
C ASP A 44 -6.93 6.56 -15.87
N GLU A 45 -8.00 5.90 -16.33
CA GLU A 45 -8.61 4.75 -15.65
C GLU A 45 -7.59 3.66 -15.34
N ARG A 46 -6.59 3.48 -16.22
CA ARG A 46 -5.52 2.48 -16.06
C ARG A 46 -4.75 2.64 -14.75
N HIS A 47 -4.63 3.86 -14.23
CA HIS A 47 -3.88 4.16 -13.01
C HIS A 47 -4.77 4.28 -11.77
N THR A 48 -5.99 3.74 -11.83
CA THR A 48 -6.92 3.71 -10.70
C THR A 48 -6.85 2.40 -9.92
N ASN A 49 -7.22 2.48 -8.65
CA ASN A 49 -7.31 1.32 -7.77
C ASN A 49 -8.26 0.24 -8.33
N ARG A 50 -9.42 0.67 -8.84
CA ARG A 50 -10.44 -0.19 -9.44
C ARG A 50 -9.89 -0.98 -10.63
N PHE A 51 -9.28 -0.28 -11.59
CA PHE A 51 -8.77 -0.91 -12.80
C PHE A 51 -7.67 -1.91 -12.46
N THR A 52 -6.65 -1.48 -11.71
CA THR A 52 -5.49 -2.33 -11.40
C THR A 52 -5.88 -3.62 -10.68
N VAL A 53 -6.79 -3.55 -9.70
CA VAL A 53 -7.22 -4.77 -9.00
C VAL A 53 -8.03 -5.69 -9.92
N SER A 54 -8.91 -5.13 -10.75
CA SER A 54 -9.72 -5.93 -11.68
C SER A 54 -8.88 -6.56 -12.79
N ASP A 55 -7.80 -5.90 -13.21
CA ASP A 55 -6.89 -6.37 -14.26
C ASP A 55 -5.92 -7.44 -13.72
N LEU A 56 -5.35 -7.24 -12.52
CA LEU A 56 -4.43 -8.21 -11.91
C LEU A 56 -5.12 -9.43 -11.31
N PHE A 57 -6.34 -9.25 -10.80
CA PHE A 57 -7.07 -10.28 -10.05
C PHE A 57 -8.53 -10.36 -10.53
N PRO A 58 -8.79 -10.67 -11.81
CA PRO A 58 -10.13 -10.59 -12.40
C PRO A 58 -11.15 -11.54 -11.76
N ASP A 59 -10.68 -12.67 -11.23
CA ASP A 59 -11.53 -13.74 -10.69
C ASP A 59 -11.57 -13.76 -9.15
N GLU A 60 -11.04 -12.73 -8.49
CA GLU A 60 -10.94 -12.68 -7.03
C GLU A 60 -11.72 -11.52 -6.41
N ASN A 61 -12.17 -11.72 -5.17
CA ASN A 61 -12.64 -10.60 -4.38
C ASN A 61 -11.47 -9.64 -4.11
N PRO A 62 -11.59 -8.33 -4.38
CA PRO A 62 -10.53 -7.35 -4.17
C PRO A 62 -9.89 -7.40 -2.79
N VAL A 63 -10.67 -7.62 -1.74
CA VAL A 63 -10.17 -7.65 -0.37
C VAL A 63 -9.34 -8.91 -0.10
N ASP A 64 -9.73 -10.04 -0.67
CA ASP A 64 -9.02 -11.31 -0.48
C ASP A 64 -7.72 -11.33 -1.29
N ALA A 65 -7.74 -10.82 -2.53
CA ALA A 65 -6.54 -10.60 -3.33
C ALA A 65 -5.55 -9.68 -2.59
N LEU A 66 -6.00 -8.51 -2.13
CA LEU A 66 -5.16 -7.60 -1.35
C LEU A 66 -4.63 -8.25 -0.07
N ARG A 67 -5.44 -9.04 0.65
CA ARG A 67 -4.95 -9.74 1.85
C ARG A 67 -3.77 -10.64 1.52
N ARG A 68 -3.87 -11.45 0.47
CA ARG A 68 -2.76 -12.32 0.01
C ARG A 68 -1.55 -11.49 -0.39
N GLU A 69 -1.73 -10.48 -1.23
CA GLU A 69 -0.61 -9.67 -1.73
C GLU A 69 0.13 -8.93 -0.62
N LEU A 70 -0.61 -8.40 0.36
CA LEU A 70 -0.03 -7.70 1.51
C LEU A 70 0.69 -8.65 2.48
N GLN A 71 0.25 -9.92 2.56
CA GLN A 71 0.96 -10.94 3.34
C GLN A 71 2.33 -11.31 2.74
N LEU A 72 2.52 -11.07 1.44
CA LEU A 72 3.77 -11.34 0.72
C LEU A 72 4.70 -10.11 0.63
N LEU A 73 4.36 -8.98 1.27
CA LEU A 73 5.20 -7.79 1.25
C LEU A 73 6.59 -8.06 1.82
N HIS A 74 7.60 -7.50 1.15
CA HIS A 74 9.00 -7.59 1.55
C HIS A 74 9.65 -6.21 1.70
N VAL A 75 10.67 -6.10 2.55
CA VAL A 75 11.35 -4.82 2.82
C VAL A 75 11.98 -4.19 1.57
N GLY A 76 12.45 -5.01 0.62
CA GLY A 76 12.97 -4.54 -0.68
C GLY A 76 11.93 -3.94 -1.63
N GLU A 77 10.64 -3.96 -1.23
CA GLU A 77 9.55 -3.29 -1.93
C GLU A 77 9.22 -1.93 -1.31
N TYR A 78 9.77 -1.60 -0.15
CA TYR A 78 9.55 -0.31 0.49
C TYR A 78 10.17 0.81 -0.33
N ILE A 79 9.43 1.93 -0.44
CA ILE A 79 9.88 3.14 -1.13
C ILE A 79 10.15 4.24 -0.09
N HIS A 80 9.12 4.65 0.64
CA HIS A 80 9.22 5.69 1.66
C HIS A 80 7.98 5.69 2.58
N THR A 81 8.02 6.48 3.63
CA THR A 81 6.90 6.70 4.54
C THR A 81 6.43 8.14 4.47
N VAL A 82 5.11 8.32 4.54
CA VAL A 82 4.47 9.63 4.47
C VAL A 82 3.49 9.88 5.61
N LYS A 83 3.41 11.13 6.05
CA LYS A 83 2.38 11.59 6.99
C LYS A 83 1.28 12.37 6.26
N ASP A 84 0.02 11.98 6.45
CA ASP A 84 -1.10 12.83 6.03
C ASP A 84 -1.30 13.97 7.04
N LEU A 85 -0.82 15.16 6.71
CA LEU A 85 -0.93 16.33 7.58
C LEU A 85 -2.37 16.79 7.83
N ARG A 86 -3.34 16.40 6.99
CA ARG A 86 -4.76 16.69 7.22
C ARG A 86 -5.31 15.89 8.40
N PHE A 87 -4.67 14.77 8.74
CA PHE A 87 -5.07 13.87 9.82
C PHE A 87 -3.87 13.54 10.73
N ARG A 88 -3.34 14.57 11.40
CA ARG A 88 -2.11 14.45 12.23
C ARG A 88 -2.16 13.37 13.30
N GLN A 89 -3.34 13.07 13.83
CA GLN A 89 -3.55 12.05 14.87
C GLN A 89 -3.53 10.62 14.34
N ARG A 90 -3.61 10.40 13.03
CA ARG A 90 -3.61 9.07 12.42
C ARG A 90 -2.20 8.55 12.19
N SER A 91 -2.05 7.24 12.08
CA SER A 91 -0.77 6.60 11.81
C SER A 91 -0.17 7.05 10.46
N GLU A 92 1.16 7.08 10.37
CA GLU A 92 1.87 7.30 9.09
C GLU A 92 1.57 6.17 8.10
N MET A 93 1.70 6.48 6.81
CA MET A 93 1.48 5.54 5.72
C MET A 93 2.81 5.09 5.13
N ARG A 94 2.97 3.78 4.92
CA ARG A 94 4.12 3.23 4.20
C ARG A 94 3.74 3.06 2.74
N VAL A 95 4.67 3.41 1.86
CA VAL A 95 4.54 3.25 0.42
C VAL A 95 5.49 2.15 -0.03
N PHE A 96 4.93 1.19 -0.75
CA PHE A 96 5.64 0.08 -1.36
C PHE A 96 5.43 0.09 -2.87
N GLY A 97 6.35 -0.52 -3.61
CA GLY A 97 6.27 -0.75 -5.04
C GLY A 97 6.59 -2.19 -5.37
N ARG A 98 5.67 -2.86 -6.07
CA ARG A 98 5.83 -4.24 -6.56
C ARG A 98 5.69 -4.28 -8.08
N ARG A 99 6.44 -5.18 -8.71
CA ARG A 99 6.30 -5.47 -10.14
C ARG A 99 5.45 -6.72 -10.34
N TYR A 100 4.43 -6.62 -11.17
CA TYR A 100 3.54 -7.72 -11.58
C TYR A 100 3.74 -8.02 -13.07
N HIS A 101 3.53 -9.28 -13.46
CA HIS A 101 3.62 -9.76 -14.86
C HIS A 101 4.85 -9.20 -15.61
N GLU A 102 6.01 -9.26 -14.95
CA GLU A 102 7.34 -8.86 -15.45
C GLU A 102 7.52 -7.38 -15.84
N SER A 103 6.47 -6.58 -15.94
CA SER A 103 6.54 -5.22 -16.50
C SER A 103 5.65 -4.17 -15.83
N SER A 104 4.64 -4.60 -15.05
CA SER A 104 3.65 -3.68 -14.48
C SER A 104 4.03 -3.27 -13.07
N ASP A 105 4.50 -2.04 -12.93
CA ASP A 105 4.83 -1.44 -11.64
C ASP A 105 3.56 -0.99 -10.92
N VAL A 106 3.37 -1.41 -9.67
CA VAL A 106 2.19 -1.12 -8.85
C VAL A 106 2.61 -0.40 -7.58
N TYR A 107 1.99 0.76 -7.34
CA TYR A 107 2.09 1.51 -6.10
C TYR A 107 1.10 0.99 -5.06
N ILE A 108 1.62 0.69 -3.88
CA ILE A 108 0.86 0.20 -2.75
C ILE A 108 1.06 1.17 -1.58
N LYS A 109 -0.02 1.76 -1.05
CA LYS A 109 0.04 2.71 0.07
C LYS A 109 -0.88 2.29 1.20
N ILE A 110 -0.29 1.99 2.36
CA ILE A 110 -0.97 1.31 3.46
C ILE A 110 -0.83 2.12 4.73
N ARG A 111 -1.92 2.19 5.49
CA ARG A 111 -1.93 2.58 6.91
C ARG A 111 -2.42 1.42 7.75
N VAL A 112 -1.70 1.07 8.80
CA VAL A 112 -2.21 0.13 9.81
C VAL A 112 -2.67 0.94 11.01
N GLU A 113 -3.90 0.70 11.45
CA GLU A 113 -4.43 1.22 12.70
C GLU A 113 -4.73 0.04 13.62
N LEU A 114 -4.04 0.00 14.76
CA LEU A 114 -4.27 -1.01 15.79
C LEU A 114 -5.53 -0.61 16.58
N LEU A 115 -6.42 -1.57 16.86
CA LEU A 115 -7.63 -1.35 17.66
C LEU A 115 -8.53 -0.24 17.08
N SER A 116 -9.10 -0.48 15.90
CA SER A 116 -10.19 0.39 15.41
C SER A 116 -11.34 0.45 16.43
N ALA A 117 -12.27 1.39 16.28
CA ALA A 117 -13.44 1.53 17.18
C ALA A 117 -14.27 0.23 17.39
N THR A 118 -14.05 -0.79 16.56
CA THR A 118 -14.69 -2.12 16.63
C THR A 118 -13.85 -3.19 17.33
N GLY A 119 -12.69 -2.84 17.89
CA GLY A 119 -11.79 -3.77 18.59
C GLY A 119 -10.83 -4.55 17.68
N ASN A 120 -11.05 -4.55 16.37
CA ASN A 120 -10.21 -5.26 15.40
C ASN A 120 -9.09 -4.38 14.83
N HIS A 121 -7.91 -4.98 14.62
CA HIS A 121 -6.84 -4.39 13.81
C HIS A 121 -7.36 -4.13 12.38
N THR A 122 -7.03 -2.97 11.82
CA THR A 122 -7.49 -2.58 10.49
C THR A 122 -6.31 -2.11 9.64
N ALA A 123 -6.17 -2.68 8.45
CA ALA A 123 -5.29 -2.19 7.41
C ALA A 123 -6.10 -1.36 6.39
N PHE A 124 -5.77 -0.09 6.25
CA PHE A 124 -6.33 0.78 5.23
C PHE A 124 -5.41 0.79 4.03
N VAL A 125 -5.91 0.31 2.90
CA VAL A 125 -5.21 0.35 1.61
C VAL A 125 -5.74 1.56 0.85
N MET A 126 -4.93 2.62 0.79
CA MET A 126 -5.29 3.89 0.17
C MET A 126 -4.99 3.88 -1.34
N SER A 127 -3.90 3.21 -1.72
CA SER A 127 -3.51 2.99 -3.11
C SER A 127 -3.14 1.53 -3.31
N PHE A 128 -3.62 0.97 -4.40
CA PHE A 128 -3.13 -0.25 -5.04
C PHE A 128 -3.41 -0.07 -6.53
N HIS A 129 -2.51 0.62 -7.23
CA HIS A 129 -2.72 0.99 -8.63
C HIS A 129 -1.42 0.96 -9.42
N TYR A 130 -1.53 0.76 -10.73
CA TYR A 130 -0.40 0.85 -11.64
C TYR A 130 0.27 2.23 -11.53
N ALA A 131 1.59 2.23 -11.56
CA ALA A 131 2.38 3.44 -11.62
C ALA A 131 2.21 4.10 -12.99
N GLU A 132 2.14 5.43 -13.01
CA GLU A 132 2.14 6.21 -14.25
C GLU A 132 3.50 6.20 -14.93
N ILE A 133 4.57 6.03 -14.14
CA ILE A 133 5.96 5.99 -14.59
C ILE A 133 6.59 4.75 -13.98
N SER A 134 7.37 4.03 -14.78
CA SER A 134 8.12 2.86 -14.31
C SER A 134 9.04 3.21 -13.14
N PHE A 135 9.18 2.27 -12.21
CA PHE A 135 10.02 2.44 -11.04
C PHE A 135 11.50 2.41 -11.42
N ALA A 136 12.21 3.47 -11.05
CA ALA A 136 13.67 3.50 -11.03
C ALA A 136 14.19 2.67 -9.84
N ALA A 137 15.40 2.12 -9.93
CA ALA A 137 15.93 1.25 -8.87
C ALA A 137 16.19 2.02 -7.57
N GLU A 138 16.55 3.29 -7.69
CA GLU A 138 17.00 4.18 -6.62
C GLU A 138 15.86 4.54 -5.66
N ILE A 139 14.60 4.33 -6.04
CA ILE A 139 13.46 4.61 -5.17
C ILE A 139 13.29 3.55 -4.08
N PHE A 140 13.99 2.41 -4.16
CA PHE A 140 13.90 1.31 -3.19
C PHE A 140 15.16 1.25 -2.33
N PRO A 141 15.17 1.86 -1.13
CA PRO A 141 16.37 1.96 -0.30
C PRO A 141 16.92 0.60 0.18
N TYR A 142 16.10 -0.45 0.19
CA TYR A 142 16.45 -1.77 0.73
C TYR A 142 16.38 -2.91 -0.30
N ARG A 143 16.26 -2.56 -1.59
CA ARG A 143 16.31 -3.57 -2.64
C ARG A 143 17.76 -3.95 -2.91
N LYS A 144 18.06 -5.25 -2.76
CA LYS A 144 19.38 -5.85 -3.04
C LYS A 144 19.45 -6.36 -4.46
#